data_AF-A0A9X3X9G1-F1
#
_entry.id   AF-A0A9X3X9G1-F1
#
_cell.length_a   1.000
_cell.length_b   1.000
_cell.length_c   1.000
_cell.angle_alpha   90.00
_cell.angle_beta   90.00
_cell.angle_gamma   90.00
#
_symmetry.space_group_name_H-M   'P 1'
#
loop_
_entity.id
_entity.type
_entity.pdbx_description
1 polymer ?
#
loop_
_entity_poly.entity_id
_entity_poly.type
_entity_poly.pdbx_seq_one_letter_code
_entity_poly.pdbx_strand_id
1 'polypeptide(L)'
;MKRAGQITIFVLCVLFSVSAAVNVMADNSEVERAAAAVACGEQGPNCRAQVTRLERTPFGQTFEMVTPKRTVDVVCRRAFVLVGEYACKLR
;
A
#
# COMPACT_ATOMS: atom_id res chain seq x y z
N MET A 1 -0.78 -21.41 -32.96
CA MET A 1 -1.12 -20.04 -32.52
C MET A 1 -2.12 -19.99 -31.36
N LYS A 2 -3.25 -20.72 -31.38
CA LYS A 2 -4.26 -20.68 -30.29
C LYS A 2 -3.73 -21.07 -28.90
N ARG A 3 -2.92 -22.14 -28.81
CA ARG A 3 -2.37 -22.63 -27.54
C ARG A 3 -1.37 -21.67 -26.90
N ALA A 4 -0.51 -21.04 -27.70
CA ALA A 4 0.46 -20.07 -27.18
C ALA A 4 -0.24 -18.87 -26.54
N GLY A 5 -1.26 -18.31 -27.20
CA GLY A 5 -2.05 -17.22 -26.63
C GLY A 5 -2.78 -17.61 -25.34
N GLN A 6 -3.37 -18.82 -25.29
CA GLN A 6 -4.03 -19.33 -24.08
C GLN A 6 -3.04 -19.48 -22.91
N ILE A 7 -1.85 -20.02 -23.17
CA ILE A 7 -0.80 -20.17 -22.15
C ILE A 7 -0.36 -18.79 -21.66
N THR A 8 -0.12 -17.84 -22.56
CA THR A 8 0.26 -16.47 -22.17
C THR A 8 -0.78 -15.83 -21.27
N ILE A 9 -2.07 -15.90 -21.63
CA ILE A 9 -3.16 -15.35 -20.81
C ILE A 9 -3.21 -16.04 -19.44
N PHE A 10 -3.13 -17.37 -19.42
CA PHE A 10 -3.12 -18.13 -18.17
C PHE A 10 -1.98 -17.70 -17.25
N VAL A 11 -0.76 -17.58 -17.78
CA VAL A 11 0.41 -17.11 -17.02
C VAL A 11 0.19 -15.70 -16.47
N LEU A 12 -0.35 -14.78 -17.28
CA LEU A 12 -0.66 -13.42 -16.83
C LEU A 12 -1.69 -13.41 -15.69
N CYS A 13 -2.73 -14.23 -15.76
CA CYS A 13 -3.74 -14.36 -14.70
C CYS A 13 -3.14 -14.90 -13.40
N VAL A 14 -2.24 -15.90 -13.49
CA VAL A 14 -1.55 -16.45 -12.32
C VAL A 14 -0.64 -15.39 -11.69
N LEU A 15 0.18 -14.71 -12.49
CA LEU A 15 1.08 -13.66 -12.02
C LEU A 15 0.32 -12.50 -11.36
N PHE A 16 -0.79 -12.07 -11.96
CA PHE A 16 -1.66 -11.04 -11.38
C PHE A 16 -2.24 -11.49 -10.04
N SER A 17 -2.80 -12.70 -9.97
CA SER A 17 -3.42 -13.25 -8.74
C SER A 17 -2.42 -13.34 -7.59
N VAL A 18 -1.21 -13.86 -7.86
CA VAL A 18 -0.14 -13.95 -6.86
C VAL A 18 0.29 -12.56 -6.41
N SER A 19 0.47 -11.63 -7.34
CA SER A 19 0.88 -10.25 -7.03
C SER A 19 -0.18 -9.52 -6.18
N ALA A 20 -1.46 -9.72 -6.49
CA ALA A 20 -2.56 -9.16 -5.71
C ALA A 20 -2.59 -9.73 -4.28
N ALA A 21 -2.43 -11.05 -4.13
CA ALA A 21 -2.36 -11.70 -2.83
C ALA A 21 -1.18 -11.18 -2.00
N VAL A 22 0.00 -11.02 -2.59
CA VAL A 22 1.18 -10.47 -1.90
C VAL A 22 0.95 -9.03 -1.44
N ASN A 23 0.36 -8.16 -2.27
CA ASN A 23 0.12 -6.77 -1.89
C ASN A 23 -0.86 -6.62 -0.70
N VAL A 24 -1.78 -7.58 -0.54
CA VAL A 24 -2.79 -7.57 0.54
C VAL A 24 -2.33 -8.34 1.78
N MET A 25 -1.64 -9.47 1.61
CA MET A 25 -1.38 -10.43 2.70
C MET A 25 0.05 -10.40 3.23
N ALA A 26 1.02 -9.85 2.49
CA ALA A 26 2.40 -9.79 2.95
C ALA A 26 2.60 -8.76 4.08
N ASP A 27 3.77 -8.82 4.71
CA ASP A 27 4.19 -7.85 5.73
C ASP A 27 4.03 -6.41 5.21
N ASN A 28 3.55 -5.56 6.11
CA ASN A 28 3.19 -4.18 5.85
C ASN A 28 3.96 -3.18 6.70
N SER A 29 4.88 -3.66 7.55
CA SER A 29 5.59 -2.85 8.53
C SER A 29 6.33 -1.65 7.91
N GLU A 30 6.93 -1.83 6.74
CA GLU A 30 7.61 -0.75 6.00
C GLU A 30 6.65 0.33 5.50
N VAL A 31 5.49 -0.07 4.95
CA VAL A 31 4.49 0.85 4.41
C VAL A 31 3.83 1.64 5.53
N GLU A 32 3.55 0.98 6.66
CA GLU A 32 3.01 1.64 7.84
C GLU A 32 3.98 2.68 8.40
N ARG A 33 5.28 2.38 8.45
CA ARG A 33 6.32 3.36 8.84
C ARG A 33 6.36 4.55 7.88
N ALA A 34 6.30 4.30 6.57
CA ALA A 34 6.26 5.37 5.56
C ALA A 34 4.99 6.22 5.72
N ALA A 35 3.85 5.59 5.96
CA ALA A 35 2.58 6.28 6.16
C ALA A 35 2.59 7.11 7.46
N ALA A 36 3.17 6.59 8.55
CA ALA A 36 3.33 7.30 9.81
C ALA A 36 4.23 8.54 9.66
N ALA A 37 5.31 8.44 8.88
CA ALA A 37 6.17 9.60 8.56
C ALA A 37 5.38 10.70 7.83
N VAL A 38 4.54 10.33 6.87
CA VAL A 38 3.65 11.28 6.16
C VAL A 38 2.58 11.87 7.08
N ALA A 39 1.97 11.06 7.95
CA ALA A 39 0.96 11.52 8.90
C ALA A 39 1.55 12.53 9.90
N CYS A 40 2.77 12.25 10.39
CA CYS A 40 3.47 13.12 11.33
C CYS A 40 3.96 14.42 10.69
N GLY A 41 4.47 14.39 9.45
CA GLY A 41 4.92 15.59 8.73
C GLY A 41 5.81 16.49 9.60
N GLU A 42 5.41 17.75 9.78
CA GLU A 42 6.16 18.76 10.55
C GLU A 42 5.91 18.73 12.08
N GLN A 43 5.23 17.71 12.61
CA GLN A 43 4.93 17.63 14.06
C GLN A 43 6.16 17.34 14.93
N GLY A 44 7.34 17.17 14.32
CA GLY A 44 8.61 16.95 14.99
C GLY A 44 8.87 15.49 15.38
N PRO A 45 10.05 15.20 15.95
CA PRO A 45 10.56 13.83 16.15
C PRO A 45 9.78 13.02 17.19
N ASN A 46 8.96 13.67 18.02
CA ASN A 46 8.16 13.01 19.05
C ASN A 46 6.75 12.62 18.58
N CYS A 47 6.40 12.92 17.33
CA CYS A 47 5.10 12.54 16.79
C CYS A 47 4.99 11.01 16.72
N ARG A 48 3.89 10.48 17.27
CA ARG A 48 3.51 9.08 17.13
C ARG A 48 2.14 9.00 16.49
N ALA A 49 2.11 8.65 15.21
CA ALA A 49 0.88 8.33 14.51
C ALA A 49 0.39 6.95 14.95
N GLN A 50 -0.87 6.84 15.34
CA GLN A 50 -1.53 5.58 15.66
C GLN A 50 -2.54 5.23 14.57
N VAL A 51 -2.45 4.02 14.01
CA VAL A 51 -3.41 3.53 13.02
C VAL A 51 -4.74 3.23 13.70
N THR A 52 -5.81 3.86 13.24
CA THR A 52 -7.19 3.59 13.69
C THR A 52 -7.95 2.71 12.71
N ARG A 53 -7.65 2.84 11.42
CA ARG A 53 -8.22 1.99 10.36
C ARG A 53 -7.19 1.72 9.28
N LEU A 54 -7.18 0.48 8.81
CA LEU A 54 -6.37 0.03 7.68
C LEU A 54 -7.26 -0.61 6.62
N GLU A 55 -7.20 -0.09 5.41
CA GLU A 55 -7.81 -0.68 4.23
C GLU A 55 -6.71 -1.10 3.26
N ARG A 56 -6.63 -2.39 2.93
CA ARG A 56 -5.65 -2.92 1.97
C ARG A 56 -6.37 -3.42 0.73
N THR A 57 -5.92 -2.95 -0.43
CA THR A 57 -6.33 -3.45 -1.74
C THR A 57 -5.10 -3.89 -2.53
N PRO A 58 -5.26 -4.69 -3.59
CA PRO A 58 -4.14 -5.03 -4.47
C PRO A 58 -3.41 -3.80 -5.05
N PHE A 59 -4.12 -2.67 -5.19
CA PHE A 59 -3.63 -1.46 -5.87
C PHE A 59 -3.07 -0.41 -4.91
N GLY A 60 -3.23 -0.59 -3.61
CA GLY A 60 -2.84 0.39 -2.62
C GLY A 60 -3.50 0.19 -1.28
N GLN A 61 -3.05 0.98 -0.32
CA GLN A 61 -3.47 0.89 1.06
C GLN A 61 -3.84 2.28 1.59
N THR A 62 -4.90 2.36 2.36
CA THR A 62 -5.33 3.59 3.03
C THR A 62 -5.24 3.38 4.53
N PHE A 63 -4.55 4.29 5.20
CA PHE A 63 -4.38 4.31 6.65
C PHE A 63 -5.09 5.53 7.19
N GLU A 64 -6.08 5.32 8.05
CA GLU A 64 -6.57 6.36 8.93
C GLU A 64 -5.65 6.37 10.16
N MET A 65 -5.07 7.53 10.46
CA MET A 65 -4.12 7.69 11.54
C MET A 65 -4.47 8.88 12.42
N VAL A 66 -4.37 8.68 13.73
CA VAL A 66 -4.46 9.75 14.73
C VAL A 66 -3.06 10.18 15.11
N THR A 67 -2.80 11.48 15.02
CA THR A 67 -1.60 12.14 15.51
C THR A 67 -1.98 13.08 16.66
N PRO A 68 -1.02 13.59 17.46
CA PRO A 68 -1.33 14.52 18.55
C PRO A 68 -2.14 15.76 18.13
N LYS A 69 -2.02 16.20 16.87
CA LYS A 69 -2.74 17.39 16.37
C LYS A 69 -4.05 17.08 15.65
N ARG A 70 -4.17 15.93 15.00
CA ARG A 70 -5.27 15.64 14.05
C ARG A 70 -5.37 14.17 13.67
N THR A 71 -6.54 13.79 13.18
CA THR A 71 -6.77 12.56 12.42
C THR A 71 -6.55 12.83 10.94
N VAL A 72 -5.83 11.95 10.24
CA VAL A 72 -5.52 12.07 8.81
C VAL A 72 -5.65 10.73 8.12
N ASP A 73 -6.05 10.77 6.85
CA ASP A 73 -5.97 9.62 5.96
C ASP A 73 -4.70 9.71 5.11
N VAL A 74 -3.93 8.63 5.09
CA VAL A 74 -2.73 8.47 4.26
C VAL A 74 -2.96 7.36 3.25
N VAL A 75 -2.78 7.67 1.96
CA VAL A 75 -2.88 6.71 0.87
C VAL A 75 -1.49 6.35 0.38
N CYS A 76 -1.17 5.07 0.41
CA CYS A 76 0.08 4.51 -0.09
C CYS A 76 -0.18 3.63 -1.31
N ARG A 77 0.51 3.89 -2.42
CA ARG A 77 0.41 3.11 -3.66
C ARG A 77 1.78 2.71 -4.20
N ARG A 78 1.84 1.56 -4.87
CA ARG A 78 3.03 1.10 -5.60
C ARG A 78 3.30 2.01 -6.80
N ALA A 79 4.57 2.22 -7.13
CA ALA A 79 4.97 2.99 -8.31
C ALA A 79 4.44 2.41 -9.64
N PHE A 80 4.37 1.09 -9.78
CA PHE A 80 3.89 0.40 -10.98
C PHE A 80 2.67 -0.51 -10.69
N VAL A 81 1.61 0.07 -10.13
CA VAL A 81 0.31 -0.58 -9.82
C VAL A 81 0.41 -1.71 -8.79
N LEU A 82 1.08 -2.82 -9.12
CA LEU A 82 1.28 -3.99 -8.26
C LEU A 82 2.73 -4.17 -7.79
N VAL A 83 3.70 -3.49 -8.42
CA VAL A 83 5.14 -3.66 -8.15
C VAL A 83 5.86 -2.32 -8.02
N GLY A 84 7.04 -2.34 -7.40
CA GLY A 84 7.85 -1.15 -7.11
C GLY A 84 7.68 -0.62 -5.68
N GLU A 85 8.34 0.50 -5.39
CA GLU A 85 8.30 1.13 -4.06
C GLU A 85 6.95 1.77 -3.78
N TYR A 86 6.61 1.89 -2.50
CA TYR A 86 5.40 2.59 -2.06
C TYR A 86 5.67 4.09 -1.98
N ALA A 87 4.79 4.86 -2.60
CA ALA A 87 4.69 6.30 -2.40
C ALA A 87 3.44 6.59 -1.55
N CYS A 88 3.64 7.21 -0.39
CA CYS A 88 2.59 7.60 0.54
C CYS A 88 2.34 9.10 0.47
N LYS A 89 1.06 9.50 0.57
CA LYS A 89 0.65 10.91 0.63
C LYS A 89 -0.63 11.07 1.47
N LEU A 90 -0.83 12.27 2.01
CA LEU A 90 -2.12 12.63 2.60
C LEU A 90 -3.21 12.54 1.52
N ARG A 91 -4.36 12.00 1.90
CA ARG A 91 -5.54 11.86 1.03
C ARG A 91 -6.21 13.20 0.77
#